data_AF-A0A6C0M2W7-F1
#
_entry.id   AF-A0A6C0M2W7-F1
#
_cell.length_a   1.000
_cell.length_b   1.000
_cell.length_c   1.000
_cell.angle_alpha   90.00
_cell.angle_beta   90.00
_cell.angle_gamma   90.00
#
_symmetry.space_group_name_H-M   'P 1'
#
loop_
_entity.id
_entity.type
_entity.pdbx_description
1 polymer ?
#
loop_
_entity_poly.entity_id
_entity_poly.type
_entity_poly.pdbx_seq_one_letter_code
_entity_poly.pdbx_strand_id
1 'polypeptide(L)'
;MSFQQCDGNGECLEQTDDPNTYGKRADFNCAHNCQPIPCCNEIICGSWFPPWFHGLKKVGICICFNCNMTFGKKLDIVENVECPMCLETTKCVIQPNCTHPTCVPCFMRCHYGEYEPQPQFPYPEEVYDEFENHQLDGHDPAEFIARYPLIEKWDKDWKKWDQERDAKYAREQNLRICPICRR
;
A
#
# COMPACT_ATOMS: atom_id res chain seq x y z
N MET A 1 35.74 9.87 7.49
CA MET A 1 34.61 9.55 6.58
C MET A 1 34.29 10.81 5.81
N SER A 2 34.27 10.77 4.47
CA SER A 2 33.83 11.90 3.65
C SER A 2 32.31 11.82 3.48
N PHE A 3 31.59 12.85 3.90
CA PHE A 3 30.14 12.95 3.66
C PHE A 3 29.87 13.21 2.18
N GLN A 4 28.85 12.53 1.64
CA GLN A 4 28.35 12.85 0.30
C GLN A 4 27.53 14.13 0.36
N GLN A 5 27.64 14.96 -0.68
CA GLN A 5 26.89 16.21 -0.76
C GLN A 5 25.58 15.97 -1.50
N CYS A 6 24.46 16.31 -0.85
CA CYS A 6 23.15 16.18 -1.48
C CYS A 6 23.01 17.20 -2.61
N ASP A 7 22.43 16.79 -3.74
CA ASP A 7 22.20 17.63 -4.93
C ASP A 7 20.77 18.20 -4.99
N GLY A 8 20.00 18.05 -3.91
CA GLY A 8 18.62 18.52 -3.79
C GLY A 8 17.55 17.53 -4.28
N ASN A 9 17.92 16.39 -4.87
CA ASN A 9 16.96 15.44 -5.43
C ASN A 9 16.44 14.40 -4.42
N GLY A 10 16.72 14.63 -3.14
CA GLY A 10 16.23 13.80 -2.06
C GLY A 10 16.96 12.47 -1.90
N GLU A 11 18.10 12.24 -2.56
CA GLU A 11 18.91 11.01 -2.36
C GLU A 11 19.37 10.84 -0.90
N CYS A 12 19.38 11.95 -0.15
CA CYS A 12 19.61 11.97 1.29
C CYS A 12 18.43 11.46 2.14
N LEU A 13 17.29 11.11 1.52
CA LEU A 13 16.12 10.58 2.19
C LEU A 13 16.14 9.05 2.15
N GLU A 14 15.88 8.44 3.29
CA GLU A 14 15.76 6.99 3.48
C GLU A 14 14.44 6.67 4.15
N GLN A 15 13.78 5.61 3.70
CA GLN A 15 12.50 5.19 4.26
C GLN A 15 12.73 4.66 5.68
N THR A 16 11.88 5.07 6.60
CA THR A 16 11.84 4.51 7.97
C THR A 16 10.93 3.29 8.02
N ASP A 17 10.62 2.79 9.22
CA ASP A 17 9.72 1.65 9.41
C ASP A 17 8.29 1.92 8.88
N ASP A 18 7.88 3.20 8.81
CA ASP A 18 6.60 3.59 8.20
C ASP A 18 6.75 3.83 6.68
N PRO A 19 5.86 3.26 5.83
CA PRO A 19 5.98 3.33 4.37
C PRO A 19 5.99 4.74 3.77
N ASN A 20 5.43 5.73 4.48
CA ASN A 20 5.33 7.11 4.02
C ASN A 20 6.24 8.07 4.78
N THR A 21 7.07 7.54 5.67
CA THR A 21 7.94 8.34 6.52
C THR A 21 9.39 8.16 6.09
N TYR A 22 10.09 9.29 5.97
CA TYR A 22 11.46 9.34 5.48
C TYR A 22 12.36 10.11 6.43
N GLY A 23 13.44 9.45 6.85
CA GLY A 23 14.53 10.01 7.63
C GLY A 23 15.62 10.59 6.73
N LYS A 24 16.61 11.23 7.38
CA LYS A 24 17.83 11.68 6.73
C LYS A 24 18.91 10.63 6.90
N ARG A 25 19.52 10.22 5.79
CA ARG A 25 20.68 9.34 5.83
C ARG A 25 21.87 10.03 6.51
N ALA A 26 22.58 9.30 7.36
CA ALA A 26 23.71 9.83 8.13
C ALA A 26 24.95 10.15 7.27
N ASP A 27 25.07 9.57 6.07
CA ASP A 27 26.20 9.74 5.15
C ASP A 27 26.07 10.97 4.22
N PHE A 28 24.94 11.68 4.25
CA PHE A 28 24.68 12.87 3.45
C PHE A 28 24.72 14.16 4.25
N ASN A 29 25.36 15.19 3.71
CA ASN A 29 25.15 16.57 4.14
C ASN A 29 24.11 17.24 3.24
N CYS A 30 22.90 17.48 3.77
CA CYS A 30 21.79 18.05 3.02
C CYS A 30 21.58 19.54 3.35
N ALA A 31 22.07 20.42 2.48
CA ALA A 31 21.79 21.86 2.55
C ALA A 31 20.43 22.25 1.92
N HIS A 32 19.79 21.34 1.19
CA HIS A 32 18.62 21.62 0.36
C HIS A 32 17.27 21.39 1.07
N ASN A 33 17.29 21.00 2.35
CA ASN A 33 16.09 20.64 3.11
C ASN A 33 15.17 19.69 2.33
N CYS A 34 15.71 18.64 1.70
CA CYS A 34 14.90 17.73 0.89
C CYS A 34 13.78 17.13 1.75
N GLN A 35 12.58 17.03 1.19
CA GLN A 35 11.41 16.43 1.82
C GLN A 35 10.81 15.41 0.86
N PRO A 36 10.11 14.38 1.36
CA PRO A 36 9.29 13.53 0.51
C PRO A 36 8.19 14.38 -0.16
N ILE A 37 7.76 13.94 -1.33
CA ILE A 37 6.68 14.56 -2.10
C ILE A 37 5.50 13.59 -2.20
N PRO A 38 4.26 14.11 -2.26
CA PRO A 38 3.09 13.26 -2.39
C PRO A 38 2.96 12.70 -3.81
N CYS A 39 2.35 11.53 -3.91
CA CYS A 39 1.90 10.96 -5.17
C CYS A 39 0.85 11.85 -5.85
N CYS A 40 0.87 11.95 -7.17
CA CYS A 40 -0.18 12.63 -7.92
C CYS A 40 -1.55 11.94 -7.86
N ASN A 41 -1.58 10.70 -7.36
CA ASN A 41 -2.78 9.98 -6.98
C ASN A 41 -2.86 9.84 -5.43
N GLU A 42 -2.29 10.76 -4.65
CA GLU A 42 -2.26 10.72 -3.17
C GLU A 42 -3.66 10.57 -2.57
N ILE A 43 -4.67 11.20 -3.16
CA ILE A 43 -6.05 11.07 -2.67
C ILE A 43 -6.56 9.61 -2.68
N ILE A 44 -5.93 8.75 -3.48
CA ILE A 44 -6.25 7.32 -3.58
C ILE A 44 -5.28 6.48 -2.75
N CYS A 45 -3.97 6.70 -2.91
CA CYS A 45 -2.95 5.82 -2.33
C CYS A 45 -2.35 6.32 -1.01
N GLY A 46 -2.53 7.60 -0.67
CA GLY A 46 -1.91 8.26 0.47
C GLY A 46 -0.38 8.27 0.46
N SER A 47 0.26 7.89 -0.65
CA SER A 47 1.70 7.60 -0.66
C SER A 47 2.57 8.85 -0.81
N TRP A 48 3.67 8.87 -0.06
CA TRP A 48 4.72 9.89 -0.12
C TRP A 48 6.04 9.21 -0.47
N PHE A 49 6.90 9.88 -1.25
CA PHE A 49 8.18 9.30 -1.68
C PHE A 49 9.25 10.35 -1.96
N PRO A 50 10.54 9.98 -1.94
CA PRO A 50 11.63 10.89 -2.26
C PRO A 50 11.58 11.34 -3.73
N PRO A 51 11.96 12.59 -4.04
CA PRO A 51 11.97 13.08 -5.42
C PRO A 51 12.82 12.25 -6.42
N TRP A 52 13.83 11.52 -5.96
CA TRP A 52 14.63 10.63 -6.83
C TRP A 52 13.93 9.32 -7.18
N PHE A 53 12.93 8.90 -6.40
CA PHE A 53 12.41 7.53 -6.39
C PHE A 53 11.88 7.10 -7.76
N HIS A 54 11.45 8.01 -8.63
CA HIS A 54 11.19 7.72 -10.04
C HIS A 54 11.44 8.95 -10.90
N GLY A 55 12.48 8.98 -11.74
CA GLY A 55 12.53 9.68 -13.04
C GLY A 55 12.05 11.15 -13.18
N LEU A 56 11.77 11.86 -12.07
CA LEU A 56 11.08 13.14 -12.00
C LEU A 56 11.85 14.28 -12.68
N LYS A 57 13.11 14.03 -13.06
CA LYS A 57 13.92 14.96 -13.84
C LYS A 57 13.58 15.01 -15.33
N LYS A 58 12.82 14.07 -15.92
CA LYS A 58 12.61 14.07 -17.38
C LYS A 58 11.20 13.83 -17.90
N VAL A 59 10.28 13.27 -17.11
CA VAL A 59 8.90 13.03 -17.58
C VAL A 59 7.98 13.37 -16.43
N GLY A 60 7.02 14.28 -16.63
CA GLY A 60 6.10 14.81 -15.62
C GLY A 60 5.13 13.77 -15.04
N ILE A 61 5.69 12.72 -14.45
CA ILE A 61 4.99 11.57 -13.87
C ILE A 61 5.38 11.55 -12.39
N CYS A 62 4.49 12.06 -11.57
CA CYS A 62 4.59 12.18 -10.12
C CYS A 62 3.82 11.05 -9.41
N ILE A 63 3.74 9.85 -10.00
CA ILE A 63 2.99 8.72 -9.40
C ILE A 63 3.93 7.71 -8.74
N CYS A 64 3.52 7.16 -7.59
CA CYS A 64 4.28 6.12 -6.90
C CYS A 64 4.31 4.79 -7.69
N PHE A 65 5.19 3.87 -7.30
CA PHE A 65 5.31 2.55 -7.95
C PHE A 65 3.99 1.79 -8.00
N ASN A 66 3.25 1.73 -6.90
CA ASN A 66 1.96 1.05 -6.88
C ASN A 66 0.97 1.68 -7.85
N CYS A 67 0.82 3.01 -7.86
CA CYS A 67 -0.06 3.68 -8.82
C CYS A 67 0.40 3.51 -10.28
N ASN A 68 1.71 3.47 -10.53
CA ASN A 68 2.23 3.18 -11.86
C ASN A 68 1.90 1.76 -12.30
N MET A 69 2.05 0.77 -11.42
CA MET A 69 1.74 -0.63 -11.72
C MET A 69 0.24 -0.88 -11.86
N THR A 70 -0.59 -0.25 -11.03
CA THR A 70 -2.05 -0.45 -11.03
C THR A 70 -2.74 0.36 -12.13
N PHE A 71 -2.36 1.62 -12.33
CA PHE A 71 -3.08 2.55 -13.21
C PHE A 71 -2.27 2.98 -14.43
N GLY A 72 -0.92 2.98 -14.35
CA GLY A 72 -0.03 3.44 -15.42
C GLY A 72 -0.09 4.95 -15.70
N LYS A 73 -0.88 5.72 -14.93
CA LYS A 73 -1.09 7.15 -15.15
C LYS A 73 -1.59 7.89 -13.91
N LYS A 74 -1.54 9.23 -14.00
CA LYS A 74 -2.30 10.12 -13.11
C LYS A 74 -3.79 9.96 -13.40
N LEU A 75 -4.60 9.86 -12.35
CA LEU A 75 -6.05 9.74 -12.45
C LEU A 75 -6.70 11.14 -12.51
N ASP A 76 -7.74 11.27 -13.32
CA ASP A 76 -8.51 12.50 -13.41
C ASP A 76 -9.54 12.55 -12.29
N ILE A 77 -9.63 13.71 -11.64
CA ILE A 77 -10.55 13.98 -10.53
C ILE A 77 -11.60 14.98 -11.00
N VAL A 78 -12.86 14.69 -10.71
CA VAL A 78 -14.01 15.56 -10.98
C VAL A 78 -14.74 15.84 -9.68
N GLU A 79 -15.19 17.08 -9.51
CA GLU A 79 -15.87 17.54 -8.30
C GLU A 79 -17.38 17.55 -8.49
N ASN A 80 -18.13 17.39 -7.40
CA ASN A 80 -19.59 17.53 -7.37
C ASN A 80 -20.33 16.63 -8.38
N VAL A 81 -19.88 15.38 -8.50
CA VAL A 81 -20.53 14.37 -9.35
C VAL A 81 -21.17 13.30 -8.47
N GLU A 82 -22.37 12.85 -8.86
CA GLU A 82 -23.04 11.74 -8.20
C GLU A 82 -22.35 10.41 -8.53
N CYS A 83 -21.99 9.66 -7.48
CA CYS A 83 -21.37 8.36 -7.65
C CYS A 83 -22.42 7.30 -8.06
N PRO A 84 -22.21 6.55 -9.14
CA PRO A 84 -23.17 5.53 -9.60
C PRO A 84 -23.28 4.32 -8.66
N MET A 85 -22.43 4.22 -7.64
CA MET A 85 -22.43 3.10 -6.68
C MET A 85 -23.14 3.45 -5.36
N CYS A 86 -22.82 4.59 -4.75
CA CYS A 86 -23.39 5.00 -3.46
C CYS A 86 -24.42 6.12 -3.58
N LEU A 87 -24.60 6.72 -4.78
CA LEU A 87 -25.51 7.83 -5.05
C LEU A 87 -25.20 9.12 -4.28
N GLU A 88 -24.01 9.22 -3.66
CA GLU A 88 -23.55 10.44 -3.01
C GLU A 88 -22.91 11.39 -4.05
N THR A 89 -23.23 12.68 -3.94
CA THR A 89 -22.58 13.74 -4.72
C THR A 89 -21.32 14.20 -4.00
N THR A 90 -20.16 13.91 -4.58
CA THR A 90 -18.87 14.20 -3.96
C THR A 90 -17.75 14.26 -5.01
N LYS A 91 -16.51 14.35 -4.56
CA LYS A 91 -15.31 14.19 -5.37
C LYS A 91 -15.23 12.77 -5.93
N CYS A 92 -15.19 12.67 -7.25
CA CYS A 92 -15.09 11.42 -7.98
C CYS A 92 -13.78 11.33 -8.78
N VAL A 93 -13.38 10.09 -9.03
CA VAL A 93 -12.23 9.72 -9.85
C VAL A 93 -12.75 9.10 -11.14
N ILE A 94 -12.19 9.51 -12.27
CA ILE A 94 -12.46 8.87 -13.56
C ILE A 94 -11.72 7.54 -13.61
N GLN A 95 -12.46 6.48 -13.91
CA GLN A 95 -11.90 5.13 -14.03
C GLN A 95 -10.75 5.10 -15.06
N PRO A 96 -9.65 4.37 -14.81
CA PRO A 96 -8.45 4.45 -15.65
C PRO A 96 -8.70 4.03 -17.11
N ASN A 97 -9.66 3.15 -17.36
CA ASN A 97 -9.91 2.56 -18.68
C ASN A 97 -11.22 3.01 -19.34
N CYS A 98 -11.92 4.01 -18.78
CA CYS A 98 -13.13 4.58 -19.39
C CYS A 98 -13.37 6.01 -18.90
N THR A 99 -14.53 6.61 -19.20
CA THR A 99 -14.87 7.99 -18.82
C THR A 99 -15.80 8.07 -17.60
N HIS A 100 -16.09 6.94 -16.97
CA HIS A 100 -17.07 6.88 -15.90
C HIS A 100 -16.48 7.34 -14.56
N PRO A 101 -17.14 8.27 -13.85
CA PRO A 101 -16.72 8.71 -12.52
C PRO A 101 -17.18 7.74 -11.42
N THR A 102 -16.42 7.66 -10.33
CA THR A 102 -16.80 6.93 -9.10
C THR A 102 -16.23 7.68 -7.90
N CYS A 103 -16.95 7.82 -6.79
CA CYS A 103 -16.42 8.53 -5.62
C CYS A 103 -15.15 7.84 -5.10
N VAL A 104 -14.26 8.60 -4.46
CA VAL A 104 -12.97 8.10 -3.94
C VAL A 104 -13.15 6.81 -3.11
N PRO A 105 -14.07 6.73 -2.12
CA PRO A 105 -14.25 5.50 -1.33
C PRO A 105 -14.66 4.29 -2.17
N CYS A 106 -15.61 4.48 -3.10
CA CYS A 106 -16.06 3.40 -3.98
C CYS A 106 -14.97 2.98 -4.97
N PHE A 107 -14.20 3.94 -5.49
CA PHE A 107 -13.05 3.66 -6.35
C PHE A 107 -11.99 2.85 -5.59
N MET A 108 -11.65 3.25 -4.36
CA MET A 108 -10.68 2.53 -3.52
C MET A 108 -11.17 1.11 -3.22
N ARG A 109 -12.44 0.93 -2.87
CA ARG A 109 -13.04 -0.38 -2.67
C ARG A 109 -12.93 -1.28 -3.92
N CYS A 110 -13.14 -0.73 -5.11
CA CYS A 110 -13.03 -1.48 -6.36
C CYS A 110 -11.59 -1.93 -6.67
N HIS A 111 -10.59 -1.09 -6.40
CA HIS A 111 -9.19 -1.35 -6.82
C HIS A 111 -8.32 -1.97 -5.71
N TYR A 112 -8.58 -1.65 -4.45
CA TYR A 112 -7.81 -2.12 -3.29
C TYR A 112 -8.59 -3.09 -2.40
N GLY A 113 -9.89 -3.25 -2.62
CA GLY A 113 -10.76 -4.04 -1.76
C GLY A 113 -11.15 -3.30 -0.47
N GLU A 114 -11.80 -4.04 0.43
CA GLU A 114 -12.00 -3.59 1.80
C GLU A 114 -10.83 -4.06 2.67
N TYR A 115 -10.38 -3.21 3.58
CA TYR A 115 -9.41 -3.64 4.60
C TYR A 115 -10.10 -4.61 5.56
N GLU A 116 -9.58 -5.83 5.64
CA GLU A 116 -10.02 -6.83 6.60
C GLU A 116 -8.90 -7.04 7.63
N PRO A 117 -9.15 -6.78 8.93
CA PRO A 117 -8.12 -6.93 9.95
C PRO A 117 -7.69 -8.40 10.04
N GLN A 118 -6.38 -8.61 9.97
CA GLN A 118 -5.77 -9.93 10.10
C GLN A 118 -5.83 -10.41 11.57
N PRO A 119 -5.87 -11.74 11.80
CA PRO A 119 -5.69 -12.29 13.14
C PRO A 119 -4.35 -11.84 13.72
N GLN A 120 -4.39 -11.18 14.88
CA GLN A 120 -3.19 -10.69 15.56
C GLN A 120 -2.38 -11.86 16.13
N PHE A 121 -1.06 -11.81 15.96
CA PHE A 121 -0.17 -12.79 16.59
C PHE A 121 -0.29 -12.70 18.11
N PRO A 122 -0.43 -13.82 18.84
CA PRO A 122 -0.81 -13.80 20.25
C PRO A 122 0.35 -13.48 21.21
N TYR A 123 1.57 -13.30 20.70
CA TYR A 123 2.78 -13.07 21.48
C TYR A 123 3.50 -11.79 21.01
N PRO A 124 4.45 -11.26 21.81
CA PRO A 124 5.28 -10.13 21.42
C PRO A 124 6.08 -10.37 20.14
N GLU A 125 6.55 -9.27 19.53
CA GLU A 125 7.29 -9.28 18.27
C GLU A 125 8.52 -10.18 18.31
N GLU A 126 9.24 -10.24 19.44
CA GLU A 126 10.45 -11.06 19.56
C GLU A 126 10.16 -12.56 19.40
N VAL A 127 8.97 -13.00 19.82
CA VAL A 127 8.49 -14.38 19.65
C VAL A 127 8.01 -14.62 18.23
N TYR A 128 7.44 -13.59 17.58
CA TYR A 128 7.04 -13.63 16.18
C TYR A 128 8.27 -13.81 15.27
N ASP A 129 9.32 -13.01 15.49
CA ASP A 129 10.58 -13.12 14.77
C ASP A 129 11.22 -14.50 14.96
N GLU A 130 11.24 -15.03 16.19
CA GLU A 130 11.75 -16.39 16.45
C GLU A 130 10.92 -17.44 15.70
N PHE A 131 9.59 -17.30 15.69
CA PHE A 131 8.68 -18.20 14.98
C PHE A 131 8.88 -18.18 13.47
N GLU A 132 8.96 -16.99 12.84
CA GLU A 132 9.20 -16.87 11.40
C GLU A 132 10.54 -17.49 11.00
N ASN A 133 11.61 -17.18 11.74
CA ASN A 133 12.93 -17.75 11.47
C ASN A 133 12.93 -19.28 11.64
N HIS A 134 12.28 -19.78 12.70
CA HIS A 134 12.17 -21.21 12.95
C HIS A 134 11.41 -21.96 11.84
N GLN A 135 10.40 -21.33 11.22
CA GLN A 135 9.72 -21.88 10.05
C GLN A 135 10.60 -21.85 8.79
N LEU A 136 11.33 -20.77 8.55
CA LEU A 136 12.21 -20.61 7.39
C LEU A 136 13.39 -21.60 7.39
N ASP A 137 13.92 -21.90 8.59
CA ASP A 137 15.02 -22.85 8.79
C ASP A 137 14.57 -24.32 8.70
N GLY A 138 13.27 -24.59 8.52
CA GLY A 138 12.72 -25.93 8.34
C GLY A 138 12.72 -26.78 9.61
N HIS A 139 12.83 -26.15 10.79
CA HIS A 139 12.73 -26.85 12.06
C HIS A 139 11.29 -27.34 12.34
N ASP A 140 11.15 -28.41 13.12
CA ASP A 140 9.85 -28.99 13.45
C ASP A 140 8.99 -27.98 14.25
N PRO A 141 7.84 -27.54 13.71
CA PRO A 141 6.94 -26.62 14.41
C PRO A 141 6.46 -27.14 15.76
N ALA A 142 6.48 -28.45 16.00
CA ALA A 142 5.98 -29.06 17.22
C ALA A 142 6.74 -28.61 18.49
N GLU A 143 8.06 -28.44 18.43
CA GLU A 143 8.86 -27.97 19.57
C GLU A 143 8.51 -26.53 19.93
N PHE A 144 8.26 -25.70 18.92
CA PHE A 144 7.91 -24.30 19.10
C PHE A 144 6.48 -24.13 19.60
N ILE A 145 5.53 -24.90 19.06
CA ILE A 145 4.12 -24.92 19.50
C ILE A 145 4.02 -25.43 20.95
N ALA A 146 4.85 -26.38 21.37
CA ALA A 146 4.88 -26.81 22.76
C ALA A 146 5.28 -25.69 23.72
N ARG A 147 6.19 -24.78 23.30
CA ARG A 147 6.59 -23.60 24.07
C ARG A 147 5.54 -22.48 23.99
N TYR A 148 4.88 -22.34 22.84
CA TYR A 148 3.93 -21.26 22.54
C TYR A 148 2.59 -21.81 22.01
N PRO A 149 1.74 -22.39 22.88
CA PRO A 149 0.56 -23.14 22.46
C PRO A 149 -0.53 -22.29 21.79
N LEU A 150 -0.56 -20.98 22.01
CA LEU A 150 -1.55 -20.10 21.36
C LEU A 150 -1.29 -19.96 19.85
N ILE A 151 -0.09 -20.30 19.37
CA ILE A 151 0.26 -20.27 17.94
C ILE A 151 -0.62 -21.24 17.14
N GLU A 152 -0.93 -22.42 17.69
CA GLU A 152 -1.76 -23.40 16.97
C GLU A 152 -3.16 -22.83 16.69
N LYS A 153 -3.73 -22.12 17.67
CA LYS A 153 -5.02 -21.45 17.48
C LYS A 153 -4.89 -20.32 16.47
N TRP A 154 -3.87 -19.48 16.59
CA TRP A 154 -3.63 -18.37 15.67
C TRP A 154 -3.43 -18.86 14.23
N ASP A 155 -2.67 -19.93 13.99
CA ASP A 155 -2.46 -20.51 12.65
C ASP A 155 -3.78 -21.02 12.03
N LYS A 156 -4.67 -21.62 12.83
CA LYS A 156 -6.02 -22.00 12.38
C LYS A 156 -6.88 -20.80 12.03
N ASP A 157 -6.86 -19.77 12.88
CA ASP A 157 -7.61 -18.53 12.66
C ASP A 157 -7.08 -17.78 11.42
N TRP A 158 -5.77 -17.75 11.24
CA TRP A 158 -5.09 -17.16 10.08
C TRP A 158 -5.44 -17.90 8.78
N LYS A 159 -5.34 -19.23 8.75
CA LYS A 159 -5.71 -20.04 7.58
C LYS A 159 -7.17 -19.87 7.20
N LYS A 160 -8.06 -19.82 8.19
CA LYS A 160 -9.48 -19.57 7.96
C LYS A 160 -9.70 -18.17 7.38
N TRP A 161 -9.09 -17.14 7.97
CA TRP A 161 -9.16 -15.76 7.50
C TRP A 161 -8.66 -15.63 6.05
N ASP A 162 -7.52 -16.24 5.73
CA ASP A 162 -6.91 -16.22 4.39
C ASP A 162 -7.85 -16.86 3.34
N GLN A 163 -8.44 -18.01 3.66
CA GLN A 163 -9.43 -18.68 2.81
C GLN A 163 -10.71 -17.86 2.62
N GLU A 164 -11.23 -17.25 3.69
CA GLU A 164 -12.44 -16.41 3.63
C GLU A 164 -12.20 -15.15 2.81
N ARG A 165 -11.04 -14.51 2.99
CA ARG A 165 -10.57 -13.35 2.22
C ARG A 165 -10.46 -13.68 0.74
N ASP A 166 -9.80 -14.79 0.38
CA ASP A 166 -9.63 -15.21 -1.01
C ASP A 166 -10.97 -15.55 -1.66
N ALA A 167 -11.85 -16.24 -0.94
CA ALA A 167 -13.20 -16.54 -1.41
C ALA A 167 -14.02 -15.26 -1.64
N LYS A 168 -13.91 -14.26 -0.76
CA LYS A 168 -14.55 -12.95 -0.96
C LYS A 168 -13.94 -12.23 -2.16
N TYR A 169 -12.61 -12.19 -2.26
CA TYR A 169 -11.88 -11.60 -3.37
C TYR A 169 -12.32 -12.20 -4.72
N ALA A 170 -12.55 -13.50 -4.79
CA ALA A 170 -13.07 -14.17 -5.98
C ALA A 170 -14.52 -13.77 -6.29
N ARG A 171 -15.41 -13.74 -5.28
CA ARG A 171 -16.82 -13.32 -5.45
C ARG A 171 -16.95 -11.87 -5.92
N GLU A 172 -16.02 -11.02 -5.53
CA GLU A 172 -16.03 -9.58 -5.81
C GLU A 172 -15.24 -9.20 -7.07
N GLN A 173 -14.80 -10.16 -7.89
CA GLN A 173 -14.04 -9.86 -9.11
C GLN A 173 -14.77 -8.88 -10.05
N ASN A 174 -16.09 -8.96 -10.12
CA ASN A 174 -16.94 -8.06 -10.92
C ASN A 174 -17.06 -6.64 -10.34
N LEU A 175 -16.59 -6.39 -9.11
CA LEU A 175 -16.48 -5.05 -8.52
C LEU A 175 -15.20 -4.34 -8.93
N ARG A 176 -14.18 -5.06 -9.44
CA ARG A 176 -12.89 -4.46 -9.88
C ARG A 176 -12.92 -3.92 -11.29
N ILE A 177 -14.06 -4.03 -11.95
CA ILE A 177 -14.34 -3.45 -13.25
C ILE A 177 -15.21 -2.23 -12.99
N CYS A 178 -15.08 -1.20 -13.83
CA CYS A 178 -15.96 -0.03 -13.77
C CYS A 178 -17.43 -0.49 -13.66
N PRO A 179 -18.19 -0.01 -12.65
CA PRO A 179 -19.54 -0.48 -12.36
C PRO A 179 -20.52 -0.24 -13.51
N ILE A 180 -20.20 0.71 -14.40
CA ILE A 180 -20.98 1.05 -15.59
C ILE A 180 -20.52 0.23 -16.81
N CYS A 181 -19.22 -0.03 -16.97
CA CYS A 181 -18.68 -0.77 -18.12
C CYS A 181 -18.80 -2.28 -18.01
N ARG A 182 -18.96 -2.83 -16.80
CA ARG A 182 -19.08 -4.29 -16.57
C ARG A 182 -20.38 -4.92 -17.10
N ARG A 183 -21.15 -4.19 -17.90
CA ARG A 183 -22.37 -4.69 -18.56
C ARG A 183 -22.01 -5.69 -19.65
#